data_AF-A0A7V2CJW7-F1
#
_entry.id   AF-A0A7V2CJW7-F1
#
_cell.length_a   1.000
_cell.length_b   1.000
_cell.length_c   1.000
_cell.angle_alpha   90.00
_cell.angle_beta   90.00
_cell.angle_gamma   90.00
#
_symmetry.space_group_name_H-M   'P 1'
#
loop_
_entity.id
_entity.type
_entity.pdbx_description
1 polymer ?
#
loop_
_entity_poly.entity_id
_entity_poly.type
_entity_poly.pdbx_seq_one_letter_code
_entity_poly.pdbx_strand_id
1 'polypeptide(L)'
;MRRVCANARYFAAESSQVPIDVSAGEVAAGMCVDFYGRYQAQAVGGQRVGYVAPVGATVVNADPAAVLRGAPNPEAAERFIRFLLTPRGQGLWNFRVGDPLGPEVFELRRTPVRRDTYALYAARMIDRANPFEAASELPPGTPSYFDVIPIVLHAMAVDVHDDLRAAWRTLQSEPDAGRREAMLGSFDALPFSQEELAQAPRRWKSDPQAQTSDRLAWTRFFLAQYRKIADLGAGR
;
A
#
# COMPACT_ATOMS: atom_id res chain seq x y z
N MET A 1 10.77 4.97 -2.02
CA MET A 1 9.93 5.05 -0.80
C MET A 1 10.29 6.24 0.09
N ARG A 2 11.51 6.32 0.65
CA ARG A 2 11.93 7.37 1.61
C ARG A 2 11.62 8.80 1.17
N ARG A 3 11.94 9.16 -0.08
CA ARG A 3 11.61 10.47 -0.68
C ARG A 3 10.10 10.76 -0.71
N VAL A 4 9.27 9.76 -1.05
CA VAL A 4 7.81 9.90 -1.03
C VAL A 4 7.33 10.17 0.40
N CYS A 5 7.83 9.40 1.37
CA CYS A 5 7.52 9.59 2.78
C CYS A 5 7.95 10.98 3.29
N ALA A 6 9.10 11.50 2.86
CA ALA A 6 9.57 12.83 3.26
C ALA A 6 8.73 13.99 2.70
N ASN A 7 7.98 13.75 1.62
CA ASN A 7 7.02 14.71 1.06
C ASN A 7 5.58 14.43 1.49
N ALA A 8 5.35 13.35 2.25
CA ALA A 8 4.01 13.02 2.73
C ALA A 8 3.54 14.04 3.76
N ARG A 9 2.25 14.40 3.70
CA ARG A 9 1.63 15.25 4.73
C ARG A 9 1.48 14.50 6.05
N TYR A 10 1.06 13.24 5.98
CA TYR A 10 0.91 12.29 7.10
C TYR A 10 0.80 10.85 6.57
N PHE A 11 0.73 9.89 7.50
CA PHE A 11 0.42 8.50 7.22
C PHE A 11 -1.01 8.22 7.68
N ALA A 12 -1.89 7.84 6.76
CA ALA A 12 -3.29 7.55 7.07
C ALA A 12 -3.41 6.21 7.83
N ALA A 13 -4.28 6.17 8.84
CA ALA A 13 -4.58 4.94 9.60
C ALA A 13 -5.52 4.00 8.82
N GLU A 14 -6.29 4.55 7.88
CA GLU A 14 -7.31 3.83 7.12
C GLU A 14 -7.14 4.06 5.61
N SER A 15 -7.32 3.01 4.83
CA SER A 15 -7.10 3.03 3.38
C SER A 15 -8.17 3.81 2.60
N SER A 16 -9.36 3.97 3.18
CA SER A 16 -10.47 4.78 2.63
C SER A 16 -10.25 6.29 2.80
N GLN A 17 -9.44 6.70 3.78
CA GLN A 17 -9.22 8.11 4.10
C GLN A 17 -8.46 8.82 2.97
N VAL A 18 -7.46 8.16 2.37
CA VAL A 18 -6.61 8.77 1.34
C VAL A 18 -7.40 9.27 0.13
N PRO A 19 -8.31 8.50 -0.50
CA PRO A 19 -9.16 9.03 -1.58
C PRO A 19 -10.04 10.19 -1.15
N ILE A 20 -10.58 10.19 0.08
CA ILE A 20 -11.39 11.28 0.61
C ILE A 20 -10.56 12.57 0.67
N ASP A 21 -9.35 12.50 1.22
CA ASP A 21 -8.45 13.66 1.34
C ASP A 21 -8.02 14.21 -0.01
N VAL A 22 -7.76 13.33 -0.99
CA VAL A 22 -7.51 13.74 -2.38
C VAL A 22 -8.73 14.48 -2.95
N SER A 23 -9.94 13.96 -2.72
CA SER A 23 -11.16 14.60 -3.22
C SER A 23 -11.51 15.93 -2.56
N ALA A 24 -11.08 16.11 -1.31
CA ALA A 24 -11.22 17.35 -0.57
C ALA A 24 -10.13 18.38 -0.93
N GLY A 25 -9.09 17.99 -1.67
CA GLY A 25 -7.94 18.84 -1.97
C GLY A 25 -6.95 18.99 -0.82
N GLU A 26 -7.06 18.17 0.23
CA GLU A 26 -6.14 18.19 1.38
C GLU A 26 -4.76 17.61 1.03
N VAL A 27 -4.71 16.68 0.07
CA VAL A 27 -3.48 16.13 -0.49
C VAL A 27 -3.59 16.02 -2.00
N ALA A 28 -2.47 16.19 -2.71
CA ALA A 28 -2.47 16.15 -4.18
C ALA A 28 -2.62 14.72 -4.75
N ALA A 29 -2.07 13.72 -4.04
CA ALA A 29 -2.12 12.31 -4.42
C ALA A 29 -1.80 11.44 -3.19
N GLY A 30 -2.21 10.17 -3.25
CA GLY A 30 -1.85 9.19 -2.23
C GLY A 30 -2.08 7.75 -2.69
N MET A 31 -1.49 6.80 -1.96
CA MET A 31 -1.65 5.37 -2.21
C MET A 31 -2.97 4.89 -1.61
N CYS A 32 -3.78 4.16 -2.38
CA CYS A 32 -5.04 3.59 -1.91
C CYS A 32 -5.31 2.25 -2.57
N VAL A 33 -6.25 1.49 -1.98
CA VAL A 33 -6.79 0.29 -2.63
C VAL A 33 -7.70 0.72 -3.79
N ASP A 34 -7.65 -0.05 -4.87
CA ASP A 34 -8.22 0.30 -6.16
C ASP A 34 -9.70 0.69 -6.10
N PHE A 35 -10.52 -0.12 -5.45
CA PHE A 35 -11.96 0.12 -5.36
C PHE A 35 -12.29 1.37 -4.54
N TYR A 36 -11.50 1.76 -3.53
CA TYR A 36 -11.70 3.03 -2.83
C TYR A 36 -11.43 4.22 -3.74
N GLY A 37 -10.32 4.20 -4.48
CA GLY A 37 -9.98 5.25 -5.43
C GLY A 37 -11.01 5.36 -6.55
N ARG A 38 -11.41 4.22 -7.13
CA ARG A 38 -12.44 4.16 -8.18
C ARG A 38 -13.81 4.61 -7.68
N TYR A 39 -14.23 4.16 -6.49
CA TYR A 39 -15.50 4.57 -5.89
C TYR A 39 -15.52 6.07 -5.63
N GLN A 40 -14.47 6.61 -5.01
CA GLN A 40 -14.38 8.04 -4.72
C GLN A 40 -14.37 8.88 -6.00
N ALA A 41 -13.62 8.47 -7.02
CA ALA A 41 -13.61 9.15 -8.32
C ALA A 41 -15.02 9.19 -8.95
N GLN A 42 -15.78 8.10 -8.85
CA GLN A 42 -17.17 8.05 -9.31
C GLN A 42 -18.07 9.00 -8.49
N ALA A 43 -17.98 8.96 -7.17
CA ALA A 43 -18.80 9.78 -6.28
C ALA A 43 -18.56 11.29 -6.47
N VAL A 44 -17.31 11.69 -6.72
CA VAL A 44 -16.92 13.08 -6.97
C VAL A 44 -17.39 13.57 -8.34
N GLY A 45 -17.38 12.67 -9.35
CA GLY A 45 -17.74 12.96 -10.73
C GLY A 45 -16.76 13.90 -11.46
N GLY A 46 -16.92 13.97 -12.79
CA GLY A 46 -16.10 14.81 -13.65
C GLY A 46 -14.64 14.34 -13.74
N GLN A 47 -13.71 15.29 -13.89
CA GLN A 47 -12.26 15.03 -14.06
C GLN A 47 -11.42 15.53 -12.88
N ARG A 48 -12.03 15.78 -11.71
CA ARG A 48 -11.35 16.36 -10.55
C ARG A 48 -10.46 15.37 -9.80
N VAL A 49 -10.89 14.10 -9.73
CA VAL A 49 -10.21 13.02 -9.04
C VAL A 49 -10.17 11.82 -9.97
N GLY A 50 -9.03 11.14 -10.00
CA GLY A 50 -8.84 9.92 -10.79
C GLY A 50 -8.12 8.85 -9.98
N TYR A 51 -8.26 7.60 -10.44
CA TYR A 51 -7.50 6.47 -9.94
C TYR A 51 -6.66 5.90 -11.08
N VAL A 52 -5.42 5.54 -10.77
CA VAL A 52 -4.53 4.82 -11.68
C VAL A 52 -3.90 3.64 -10.95
N ALA A 53 -3.86 2.48 -11.62
CA ALA A 53 -3.10 1.31 -11.21
C ALA A 53 -1.89 1.19 -12.15
N PRO A 54 -0.70 1.70 -11.79
CA PRO A 54 0.45 1.62 -12.68
C PRO A 54 0.88 0.16 -12.87
N VAL A 55 1.09 -0.23 -14.12
CA VAL A 55 1.56 -1.57 -14.50
C VAL A 55 2.93 -1.82 -13.87
N GLY A 56 3.12 -2.99 -13.26
CA GLY A 56 4.37 -3.37 -12.59
C GLY A 56 4.65 -2.68 -11.24
N ALA A 57 3.81 -1.72 -10.82
CA ALA A 57 3.94 -1.05 -9.52
C ALA A 57 2.68 -1.17 -8.65
N THR A 58 1.71 -1.98 -9.06
CA THR A 58 0.50 -2.29 -8.29
C THR A 58 0.56 -3.74 -7.84
N VAL A 59 0.40 -3.98 -6.54
CA VAL A 59 0.25 -5.34 -6.01
C VAL A 59 -1.18 -5.80 -6.26
N VAL A 60 -1.33 -6.97 -6.89
CA VAL A 60 -2.61 -7.63 -7.11
C VAL A 60 -2.66 -8.86 -6.20
N ASN A 61 -3.56 -8.84 -5.22
CA ASN A 61 -3.79 -9.93 -4.29
C ASN A 61 -5.29 -10.17 -4.10
N ALA A 62 -5.66 -11.39 -3.74
CA ALA A 62 -7.03 -11.72 -3.38
C ALA A 62 -7.28 -11.45 -1.90
N ASP A 63 -8.46 -10.93 -1.58
CA ASP A 63 -8.94 -10.77 -0.20
C ASP A 63 -9.56 -12.11 0.27
N PRO A 64 -8.98 -12.77 1.29
CA PRO A 64 -9.51 -14.05 1.76
C PRO A 64 -10.76 -13.86 2.63
N ALA A 65 -11.72 -14.77 2.49
CA ALA A 65 -12.83 -14.96 3.43
C ALA A 65 -12.67 -16.31 4.13
N ALA A 66 -12.70 -16.33 5.46
CA ALA A 66 -12.48 -17.53 6.27
C ALA A 66 -13.50 -17.64 7.42
N VAL A 67 -13.81 -18.87 7.83
CA VAL A 67 -14.65 -19.16 8.99
C VAL A 67 -13.77 -19.34 10.22
N LEU A 68 -14.06 -18.60 11.29
CA LEU A 68 -13.34 -18.72 12.56
C LEU A 68 -13.66 -20.07 13.24
N ARG A 69 -12.66 -20.65 13.92
CA ARG A 69 -12.87 -21.82 14.77
C ARG A 69 -13.84 -21.46 15.90
N GLY A 70 -14.89 -22.25 16.06
CA GLY A 70 -15.92 -21.99 17.07
C GLY A 70 -16.89 -20.87 16.68
N ALA A 71 -16.99 -20.51 15.39
CA ALA A 71 -18.01 -19.58 14.92
C ALA A 71 -19.40 -20.04 15.36
N PRO A 72 -20.28 -19.14 15.84
CA PRO A 72 -21.58 -19.53 16.40
C PRO A 72 -22.52 -20.13 15.35
N ASN A 73 -22.29 -19.86 14.06
CA ASN A 73 -23.11 -20.34 12.94
C ASN A 73 -22.22 -20.84 11.79
N PRO A 74 -21.51 -21.98 11.96
CA PRO A 74 -20.50 -22.43 11.00
C PRO A 74 -21.11 -22.78 9.63
N GLU A 75 -22.28 -23.43 9.62
CA GLU A 75 -22.97 -23.79 8.38
C GLU A 75 -23.37 -22.55 7.55
N ALA A 76 -23.92 -21.52 8.21
CA ALA A 76 -24.30 -20.28 7.54
C ALA A 76 -23.07 -19.54 6.98
N ALA A 77 -21.97 -19.52 7.75
CA ALA A 77 -20.72 -18.91 7.30
C ALA A 77 -20.13 -19.64 6.08
N GLU A 78 -20.15 -20.97 6.06
CA GLU A 78 -19.73 -21.76 4.89
C GLU A 78 -20.63 -21.52 3.68
N ARG A 79 -21.95 -21.50 3.87
CA ARG A 79 -22.91 -21.17 2.81
C ARG A 79 -22.66 -19.77 2.24
N PHE A 80 -22.31 -18.80 3.08
CA PHE A 80 -21.96 -17.45 2.65
C PHE A 80 -20.68 -17.43 1.80
N ILE A 81 -19.61 -18.08 2.23
CA ILE A 81 -18.38 -18.18 1.42
C ILE A 81 -18.66 -18.87 0.07
N ARG A 82 -19.45 -19.95 0.06
CA ARG A 82 -19.87 -20.61 -1.19
C ARG A 82 -20.66 -19.64 -2.08
N PHE A 83 -21.56 -18.85 -1.50
CA PHE A 83 -22.31 -17.82 -2.24
C PHE A 83 -21.38 -16.79 -2.89
N LEU A 84 -20.37 -16.29 -2.18
CA LEU A 84 -19.40 -15.33 -2.73
C LEU A 84 -18.74 -15.86 -4.01
N LEU A 85 -18.54 -17.18 -4.11
CA LEU A 85 -17.94 -17.84 -5.26
C LEU A 85 -18.94 -18.18 -6.38
N THR A 86 -20.24 -17.92 -6.24
CA THR A 86 -21.23 -18.14 -7.32
C THR A 86 -21.17 -17.02 -8.37
N PRO A 87 -21.70 -17.23 -9.61
CA PRO A 87 -21.83 -16.14 -10.58
C PRO A 87 -22.61 -14.93 -10.04
N ARG A 88 -23.63 -15.17 -9.21
CA ARG A 88 -24.39 -14.10 -8.53
C ARG A 88 -23.51 -13.33 -7.55
N GLY A 89 -22.78 -14.02 -6.69
CA GLY A 89 -21.85 -13.38 -5.75
C GLY A 89 -20.74 -12.59 -6.45
N GLN A 90 -20.24 -13.11 -7.58
CA GLN A 90 -19.23 -12.42 -8.39
C GLN A 90 -19.77 -11.16 -9.08
N GLY A 91 -21.03 -11.19 -9.56
CA GLY A 91 -21.69 -10.04 -10.17
C GLY A 91 -21.81 -8.85 -9.21
N LEU A 92 -22.10 -9.10 -7.93
CA LEU A 92 -22.21 -8.05 -6.90
C LEU A 92 -20.94 -7.19 -6.78
N TRP A 93 -19.76 -7.75 -7.03
CA TRP A 93 -18.50 -7.05 -6.85
C TRP A 93 -18.24 -5.95 -7.89
N ASN A 94 -18.68 -6.17 -9.14
CA ASN A 94 -18.26 -5.31 -10.26
C ASN A 94 -19.36 -4.92 -11.25
N PHE A 95 -20.59 -5.42 -11.09
CA PHE A 95 -21.67 -4.97 -11.97
C PHE A 95 -22.26 -3.66 -11.46
N ARG A 96 -22.95 -2.96 -12.36
CA ARG A 96 -23.62 -1.69 -12.04
C ARG A 96 -24.85 -1.94 -11.17
N VAL A 97 -25.24 -0.90 -10.43
CA VAL A 97 -26.58 -0.87 -9.85
C VAL A 97 -27.62 -0.97 -10.98
N GLY A 98 -28.65 -1.79 -10.77
CA GLY A 98 -29.70 -2.07 -11.76
C GLY A 98 -29.42 -3.25 -12.69
N ASP A 99 -28.22 -3.83 -12.67
CA ASP A 99 -27.96 -5.11 -13.34
C ASP A 99 -28.62 -6.26 -12.53
N PRO A 100 -29.28 -7.27 -13.16
CA PRO A 100 -29.94 -8.37 -12.44
C PRO A 100 -29.04 -9.20 -11.52
N LEU A 101 -27.72 -9.20 -11.76
CA LEU A 101 -26.71 -9.86 -10.93
C LEU A 101 -25.83 -8.84 -10.17
N GLY A 102 -26.11 -7.54 -10.31
CA GLY A 102 -25.39 -6.46 -9.66
C GLY A 102 -25.94 -6.11 -8.28
N PRO A 103 -25.28 -5.18 -7.57
CA PRO A 103 -25.70 -4.72 -6.27
C PRO A 103 -26.96 -3.85 -6.35
N GLU A 104 -27.71 -3.79 -5.25
CA GLU A 104 -28.97 -3.03 -5.19
C GLU A 104 -28.76 -1.54 -4.89
N VAL A 105 -27.75 -1.19 -4.08
CA VAL A 105 -27.60 0.16 -3.52
C VAL A 105 -26.36 0.89 -4.05
N PHE A 106 -25.18 0.28 -3.94
CA PHE A 106 -23.91 0.92 -4.30
C PHE A 106 -23.07 -0.02 -5.17
N GLU A 107 -22.42 0.51 -6.21
CA GLU A 107 -21.39 -0.25 -6.92
C GLU A 107 -20.18 -0.49 -6.01
N LEU A 108 -19.82 -1.77 -5.83
CA LEU A 108 -18.70 -2.13 -4.95
C LEU A 108 -17.33 -1.93 -5.60
N ARG A 109 -17.26 -1.83 -6.94
CA ARG A 109 -16.06 -1.50 -7.73
C ARG A 109 -14.86 -2.45 -7.49
N ARG A 110 -15.14 -3.67 -7.00
CA ARG A 110 -14.15 -4.71 -6.66
C ARG A 110 -14.03 -5.70 -7.81
N THR A 111 -12.81 -6.18 -8.07
CA THR A 111 -12.56 -7.15 -9.14
C THR A 111 -13.01 -8.56 -8.72
N PRO A 112 -13.79 -9.28 -9.53
CA PRO A 112 -14.16 -10.67 -9.27
C PRO A 112 -12.94 -11.60 -9.20
N VAL A 113 -12.99 -12.64 -8.35
CA VAL A 113 -11.90 -13.61 -8.19
C VAL A 113 -12.00 -14.80 -9.16
N ARG A 114 -13.16 -14.99 -9.81
CA ARG A 114 -13.34 -16.07 -10.80
C ARG A 114 -12.95 -15.63 -12.20
N ARG A 115 -12.05 -16.39 -12.84
CA ARG A 115 -11.60 -16.14 -14.23
C ARG A 115 -12.72 -16.16 -15.27
N ASP A 116 -13.66 -17.09 -15.13
CA ASP A 116 -14.79 -17.23 -16.06
C ASP A 116 -15.71 -16.00 -16.07
N THR A 117 -15.75 -15.24 -14.99
CA THR A 117 -16.54 -14.02 -14.90
C THR A 117 -16.07 -12.97 -15.91
N TYR A 118 -14.76 -12.88 -16.17
CA TYR A 118 -14.20 -11.97 -17.18
C TYR A 118 -14.55 -12.43 -18.60
N ALA A 119 -14.43 -13.73 -18.89
CA ALA A 119 -14.77 -14.27 -20.20
C ALA A 119 -16.26 -14.11 -20.55
N LEU A 120 -17.15 -14.31 -19.56
CA LEU A 120 -18.60 -14.31 -19.78
C LEU A 120 -19.24 -12.93 -19.63
N TYR A 121 -18.70 -12.05 -18.80
CA TYR A 121 -19.40 -10.84 -18.35
C TYR A 121 -18.59 -9.55 -18.43
N ALA A 122 -17.42 -9.51 -19.09
CA ALA A 122 -16.61 -8.29 -19.20
C ALA A 122 -17.39 -7.06 -19.70
N ALA A 123 -18.35 -7.23 -20.62
CA ALA A 123 -19.17 -6.14 -21.14
C ALA A 123 -20.12 -5.52 -20.09
N ARG A 124 -20.51 -6.29 -19.06
CA ARG A 124 -21.43 -5.87 -17.99
C ARG A 124 -20.70 -5.16 -16.84
N MET A 125 -19.41 -5.44 -16.67
CA MET A 125 -18.57 -4.89 -15.63
C MET A 125 -18.48 -3.37 -15.71
N ILE A 126 -18.48 -2.73 -14.54
CA ILE A 126 -18.23 -1.29 -14.42
C ILE A 126 -16.75 -0.99 -14.61
N ASP A 127 -15.87 -1.84 -14.05
CA ASP A 127 -14.43 -1.73 -14.19
C ASP A 127 -13.91 -2.86 -15.08
N ARG A 128 -13.40 -2.49 -16.25
CA ARG A 128 -12.96 -3.46 -17.27
C ARG A 128 -11.56 -4.02 -17.04
N ALA A 129 -10.92 -3.69 -15.93
CA ALA A 129 -9.59 -4.18 -15.61
C ALA A 129 -9.64 -5.69 -15.31
N ASN A 130 -8.84 -6.48 -16.04
CA ASN A 130 -8.68 -7.91 -15.77
C ASN A 130 -7.38 -8.14 -14.97
N PRO A 131 -7.45 -8.47 -13.66
CA PRO A 131 -6.27 -8.69 -12.84
C PRO A 131 -5.43 -9.89 -13.32
N PHE A 132 -6.02 -10.85 -14.02
CA PHE A 132 -5.30 -12.00 -14.56
C PHE A 132 -4.46 -11.69 -15.81
N GLU A 133 -4.73 -10.56 -16.46
CA GLU A 133 -3.95 -10.06 -17.59
C GLU A 133 -2.98 -8.95 -17.14
N ALA A 134 -3.40 -8.12 -16.18
CA ALA A 134 -2.62 -6.99 -15.69
C ALA A 134 -1.51 -7.40 -14.71
N ALA A 135 -1.68 -8.51 -13.99
CA ALA A 135 -0.67 -8.99 -13.05
C ALA A 135 0.48 -9.68 -13.77
N SER A 136 1.70 -9.38 -13.34
CA SER A 136 2.92 -10.06 -13.76
C SER A 136 3.58 -10.73 -12.56
N GLU A 137 4.18 -11.90 -12.77
CA GLU A 137 5.00 -12.53 -11.74
C GLU A 137 6.24 -11.70 -11.44
N LEU A 138 6.69 -11.73 -10.18
CA LEU A 138 7.99 -11.20 -9.81
C LEU A 138 9.09 -12.10 -10.39
N PRO A 139 10.29 -11.56 -10.68
CA PRO A 139 11.42 -12.37 -11.12
C PRO A 139 11.66 -13.57 -10.18
N PRO A 140 11.99 -14.76 -10.71
CA PRO A 140 12.30 -15.93 -9.89
C PRO A 140 13.36 -15.62 -8.83
N GLY A 141 13.11 -16.08 -7.59
CA GLY A 141 14.01 -15.83 -6.46
C GLY A 141 13.81 -14.48 -5.76
N THR A 142 12.88 -13.63 -6.20
CA THR A 142 12.54 -12.38 -5.49
C THR A 142 12.02 -12.71 -4.08
N PRO A 143 12.70 -12.25 -3.00
CA PRO A 143 12.23 -12.47 -1.64
C PRO A 143 10.90 -11.75 -1.37
N SER A 144 10.05 -12.34 -0.53
CA SER A 144 8.88 -11.63 -0.01
C SER A 144 9.33 -10.67 1.09
N TYR A 145 9.16 -9.38 0.86
CA TYR A 145 9.39 -8.33 1.85
C TYR A 145 8.11 -7.92 2.59
N PHE A 146 6.99 -8.62 2.38
CA PHE A 146 5.68 -8.22 2.88
C PHE A 146 5.65 -8.05 4.41
N ASP A 147 6.25 -9.00 5.13
CA ASP A 147 6.33 -8.97 6.59
C ASP A 147 7.31 -7.91 7.11
N VAL A 148 8.27 -7.48 6.29
CA VAL A 148 9.39 -6.62 6.69
C VAL A 148 9.13 -5.14 6.40
N ILE A 149 8.46 -4.85 5.27
CA ILE A 149 8.18 -3.49 4.82
C ILE A 149 7.51 -2.64 5.90
N PRO A 150 6.49 -3.11 6.63
CA PRO A 150 5.87 -2.31 7.69
C PRO A 150 6.88 -1.89 8.78
N ILE A 151 7.76 -2.81 9.19
CA ILE A 151 8.77 -2.55 10.23
C ILE A 151 9.79 -1.53 9.75
N VAL A 152 10.26 -1.66 8.52
CA VAL A 152 11.19 -0.69 7.90
C VAL A 152 10.51 0.66 7.72
N LEU A 153 9.26 0.71 7.26
CA LEU A 153 8.52 1.96 7.08
C LEU A 153 8.34 2.70 8.41
N HIS A 154 8.03 1.96 9.49
CA HIS A 154 7.97 2.55 10.82
C HIS A 154 9.31 3.15 11.24
N ALA A 155 10.38 2.36 11.15
CA ALA A 155 11.71 2.79 11.56
C ALA A 155 12.27 3.95 10.72
N MET A 156 12.00 3.94 9.42
CA MET A 156 12.55 4.89 8.44
C MET A 156 11.71 6.16 8.32
N ALA A 157 10.40 6.10 8.59
CA ALA A 157 9.50 7.19 8.19
C ALA A 157 8.40 7.49 9.21
N VAL A 158 7.59 6.51 9.61
CA VAL A 158 6.39 6.81 10.44
C VAL A 158 6.79 7.31 11.83
N ASP A 159 7.72 6.60 12.49
CA ASP A 159 8.10 6.90 13.87
C ASP A 159 9.05 8.12 13.97
N VAL A 160 9.65 8.53 12.85
CA VAL A 160 10.70 9.58 12.78
C VAL A 160 10.39 10.65 11.71
N HIS A 161 9.10 10.87 11.42
CA HIS A 161 8.67 11.65 10.28
C HIS A 161 9.17 13.10 10.29
N ASP A 162 9.21 13.73 11.47
CA ASP A 162 9.68 15.11 11.59
C ASP A 162 11.17 15.26 11.26
N ASP A 163 12.02 14.38 11.78
CA ASP A 163 13.44 14.34 11.44
C ASP A 163 13.63 14.04 9.94
N LEU A 164 12.86 13.10 9.37
CA LEU A 164 12.89 12.79 7.93
C LEU A 164 12.55 14.02 7.07
N ARG A 165 11.49 14.76 7.42
CA ARG A 165 11.10 15.99 6.70
C ARG A 165 12.13 17.10 6.84
N ALA A 166 12.69 17.27 8.03
CA ALA A 166 13.74 18.26 8.28
C ALA A 166 14.99 17.95 7.43
N ALA A 167 15.47 16.71 7.47
CA ALA A 167 16.61 16.26 6.67
C ALA A 167 16.38 16.46 5.17
N TRP A 168 15.18 16.10 4.67
CA TRP A 168 14.84 16.26 3.26
C TRP A 168 14.81 17.73 2.82
N ARG A 169 14.23 18.63 3.63
CA ARG A 169 14.23 20.07 3.35
C ARG A 169 15.66 20.63 3.32
N THR A 170 16.48 20.27 4.30
CA THR A 170 17.89 20.68 4.33
C THR A 170 18.62 20.26 3.07
N LEU A 171 18.50 18.97 2.70
CA LEU A 171 19.10 18.42 1.49
C LEU A 171 18.66 19.14 0.21
N GLN A 172 17.36 19.42 0.07
CA GLN A 172 16.82 20.11 -1.10
C GLN A 172 17.28 21.57 -1.20
N SER A 173 17.55 22.21 -0.05
CA SER A 173 18.01 23.61 0.03
C SER A 173 19.52 23.80 -0.10
N GLU A 174 20.31 22.72 -0.10
CA GLU A 174 21.78 22.76 -0.14
C GLU A 174 22.28 23.19 -1.53
N PRO A 175 22.86 24.39 -1.75
CA PRO A 175 23.30 24.84 -3.07
C PRO A 175 24.63 24.21 -3.54
N ASP A 176 25.48 23.76 -2.63
CA ASP A 176 26.77 23.16 -2.97
C ASP A 176 26.59 21.69 -3.38
N ALA A 177 27.03 21.36 -4.60
CA ALA A 177 26.81 20.04 -5.18
C ALA A 177 27.53 18.94 -4.39
N GLY A 178 28.75 19.19 -3.91
CA GLY A 178 29.54 18.20 -3.17
C GLY A 178 28.92 17.88 -1.80
N ARG A 179 28.47 18.90 -1.07
CA ARG A 179 27.72 18.72 0.18
C ARG A 179 26.38 18.05 -0.05
N ARG A 180 25.66 18.42 -1.11
CA ARG A 180 24.38 17.78 -1.46
C ARG A 180 24.57 16.29 -1.72
N GLU A 181 25.61 15.92 -2.45
CA GLU A 181 25.95 14.52 -2.72
C GLU A 181 26.29 13.76 -1.42
N ALA A 182 27.07 14.36 -0.52
CA ALA A 182 27.38 13.77 0.79
C ALA A 182 26.13 13.60 1.68
N MET A 183 25.22 14.59 1.67
CA MET A 183 23.92 14.50 2.33
C MET A 183 23.06 13.40 1.72
N LEU A 184 23.05 13.27 0.39
CA LEU A 184 22.31 12.24 -0.32
C LEU A 184 22.83 10.83 0.02
N GLY A 185 24.15 10.65 0.12
CA GLY A 185 24.75 9.40 0.56
C GLY A 185 24.32 9.01 1.98
N SER A 186 24.26 9.98 2.90
CA SER A 186 23.72 9.75 4.26
C SER A 186 22.20 9.48 4.22
N PHE A 187 21.48 10.20 3.35
CA PHE A 187 20.02 10.09 3.20
C PHE A 187 19.59 8.77 2.58
N ASP A 188 20.40 8.13 1.75
CA ASP A 188 20.10 6.85 1.10
C ASP A 188 20.72 5.64 1.81
N ALA A 189 21.53 5.86 2.85
CA ALA A 189 22.13 4.79 3.64
C ALA A 189 21.07 3.86 4.27
N LEU A 190 21.43 2.58 4.39
CA LEU A 190 20.59 1.53 4.96
C LEU A 190 21.34 0.82 6.12
N PRO A 191 20.64 0.43 7.20
CA PRO A 191 21.23 -0.32 8.30
C PRO A 191 21.32 -1.83 8.05
N PHE A 192 21.02 -2.27 6.82
CA PHE A 192 20.94 -3.67 6.44
C PHE A 192 21.24 -3.84 4.96
N SER A 193 21.75 -5.03 4.63
CA SER A 193 21.84 -5.58 3.29
C SER A 193 20.50 -6.20 2.85
N GLN A 194 20.39 -6.52 1.55
CA GLN A 194 19.21 -7.22 1.04
C GLN A 194 19.07 -8.63 1.63
N GLU A 195 20.19 -9.31 1.88
CA GLU A 195 20.19 -10.65 2.44
C GLU A 195 19.70 -10.65 3.90
N GLU A 196 20.21 -9.73 4.74
CA GLU A 196 19.75 -9.57 6.11
C GLU A 196 18.24 -9.26 6.16
N LEU A 197 17.77 -8.39 5.25
CA LEU A 197 16.36 -8.03 5.16
C LEU A 197 15.48 -9.23 4.75
N ALA A 198 15.93 -10.05 3.80
CA ALA A 198 15.23 -11.24 3.34
C ALA A 198 15.16 -12.35 4.42
N GLN A 199 16.15 -12.43 5.29
CA GLN A 199 16.21 -13.41 6.38
C GLN A 199 15.46 -12.97 7.64
N ALA A 200 15.19 -11.66 7.81
CA ALA A 200 14.58 -11.10 9.01
C ALA A 200 13.27 -11.80 9.44
N PRO A 201 12.28 -12.09 8.57
CA PRO A 201 11.05 -12.76 8.98
C PRO A 201 11.28 -14.14 9.59
N ARG A 202 12.26 -14.90 9.07
CA ARG A 202 12.60 -16.22 9.63
C ARG A 202 13.17 -16.07 11.03
N ARG A 203 14.07 -15.10 11.23
CA ARG A 203 14.66 -14.81 12.54
C ARG A 203 13.61 -14.34 13.55
N TRP A 204 12.68 -13.48 13.15
CA TRP A 204 11.59 -13.00 14.03
C TRP A 204 10.64 -14.12 14.46
N LYS A 205 10.43 -15.12 13.60
CA LYS A 205 9.64 -16.31 13.95
C LYS A 205 10.33 -17.17 15.01
N SER A 206 11.66 -17.31 14.93
CA SER A 206 12.44 -18.07 15.92
C SER A 206 12.67 -17.30 17.22
N ASP A 207 12.77 -15.97 17.15
CA ASP A 207 12.97 -15.07 18.28
C ASP A 207 12.09 -13.83 18.13
N PRO A 208 10.92 -13.80 18.81
CA PRO A 208 10.02 -12.64 18.76
C PRO A 208 10.65 -11.33 19.25
N GLN A 209 11.67 -11.39 20.13
CA GLN A 209 12.36 -10.18 20.60
C GLN A 209 13.22 -9.56 19.49
N ALA A 210 13.70 -10.37 18.55
CA ALA A 210 14.52 -9.91 17.43
C ALA A 210 13.83 -8.84 16.58
N GLN A 211 12.51 -8.93 16.37
CA GLN A 211 11.78 -7.91 15.60
C GLN A 211 11.80 -6.55 16.29
N THR A 212 11.62 -6.53 17.61
CA THR A 212 11.65 -5.30 18.41
C THR A 212 13.05 -4.71 18.43
N SER A 213 14.07 -5.55 18.63
CA SER A 213 15.48 -5.15 18.60
C SER A 213 15.90 -4.57 17.25
N ASP A 214 15.51 -5.21 16.15
CA ASP A 214 15.76 -4.72 14.80
C ASP A 214 15.09 -3.38 14.56
N ARG A 215 13.79 -3.27 14.86
CA ARG A 215 13.06 -2.01 14.68
C ARG A 215 13.76 -0.88 15.42
N LEU A 216 14.11 -1.10 16.69
CA LEU A 216 14.80 -0.11 17.50
C LEU A 216 16.17 0.28 16.91
N ALA A 217 16.97 -0.70 16.49
CA ALA A 217 18.27 -0.46 15.88
C ALA A 217 18.14 0.33 14.56
N TRP A 218 17.21 -0.06 13.70
CA TRP A 218 16.94 0.61 12.43
C TRP A 218 16.41 2.02 12.63
N THR A 219 15.49 2.24 13.58
CA THR A 219 14.98 3.58 13.92
C THR A 219 16.11 4.49 14.37
N ARG A 220 16.98 4.01 15.29
CA ARG A 220 18.14 4.78 15.76
C ARG A 220 19.09 5.12 14.63
N PHE A 221 19.34 4.18 13.71
CA PHE A 221 20.17 4.42 12.54
C PHE A 221 19.58 5.52 11.64
N PHE A 222 18.31 5.41 11.25
CA PHE A 222 17.67 6.39 10.38
C PHE A 222 17.61 7.77 11.04
N LEU A 223 17.25 7.83 12.32
CA LEU A 223 17.25 9.06 13.10
C LEU A 223 18.63 9.72 13.12
N ALA A 224 19.70 8.94 13.31
CA ALA A 224 21.07 9.46 13.28
C ALA A 224 21.44 10.02 11.90
N GLN A 225 21.07 9.35 10.80
CA GLN A 225 21.31 9.87 9.45
C GLN A 225 20.55 11.16 9.18
N TYR A 226 19.28 11.25 9.58
CA TYR A 226 18.46 12.44 9.37
C TYR A 226 18.96 13.63 10.18
N ARG A 227 19.32 13.42 11.44
CA ARG A 227 19.90 14.48 12.29
C ARG A 227 21.25 14.95 11.77
N LYS A 228 22.12 14.02 11.34
CA LYS A 228 23.38 14.38 10.68
C LYS A 228 23.16 15.32 9.49
N ILE A 229 22.16 15.05 8.65
CA ILE A 229 21.83 15.92 7.51
C ILE A 229 21.30 17.28 7.99
N ALA A 230 20.42 17.29 8.99
CA ALA A 230 19.87 18.53 9.54
C ALA A 230 20.97 19.41 10.16
N ASP A 231 21.91 18.83 10.90
CA ASP A 231 23.02 19.52 11.57
C ASP A 231 24.00 20.13 10.55
N LEU A 232 24.27 19.41 9.45
CA LEU A 232 25.05 19.95 8.32
C LEU A 232 24.41 21.19 7.69
N GLY A 233 23.08 21.35 7.82
CA GLY A 233 22.36 22.55 7.40
C GLY A 233 22.38 23.68 8.43
N ALA A 234 22.40 23.36 9.73
CA ALA A 234 22.35 24.33 10.83
C ALA A 234 23.70 25.02 11.10
N GLY A 235 24.82 24.45 10.63
CA GLY A 235 26.15 25.08 10.68
C GLY A 235 26.37 26.20 9.65
N ARG A 236 25.29 26.83 9.16
CA ARG A 236 25.28 27.93 8.18
C ARG A 236 24.67 29.18 8.80
#